data_AF-A0A7E6E2E3-F1
#
_entry.id   AF-A0A7E6E2E3-F1
#
_cell.length_a   1.000
_cell.length_b   1.000
_cell.length_c   1.000
_cell.angle_alpha   90.00
_cell.angle_beta   90.00
_cell.angle_gamma   90.00
#
_symmetry.space_group_name_H-M   'P 1'
#
loop_
_entity.id
_entity.type
_entity.pdbx_description
1 polymer ?
#
loop_
_entity_poly.entity_id
_entity_poly.type
_entity_poly.pdbx_seq_one_letter_code
_entity_poly.pdbx_strand_id
1 'polypeptide(L)'
;MRLSLCVLLITLALCSYEANATVCPAVMYELRSFVLDPVSLYSRYLLKFLPPREAVETAVKVKQCNDLMPRQDRQKIFNVVEDVVSQCNS
;
A
#
# COMPACT_ATOMS: atom_id res chain seq x y z
N MET A 1 32.98 -4.68 26.28
CA MET A 1 32.28 -4.44 25.00
C MET A 1 31.32 -5.58 24.68
N ARG A 2 30.20 -5.68 25.40
CA ARG A 2 29.10 -6.63 25.15
C ARG A 2 27.73 -5.98 25.40
N LEU A 3 27.67 -5.08 26.38
CA LEU A 3 26.50 -4.27 26.70
C LEU A 3 26.01 -3.40 25.53
N SER A 4 26.90 -2.79 24.75
CA SER A 4 26.50 -1.96 23.60
C SER A 4 25.73 -2.76 22.55
N LEU A 5 26.11 -4.03 22.32
CA LEU A 5 25.43 -4.92 21.37
C LEU A 5 24.04 -5.31 21.89
N CYS A 6 23.92 -5.65 23.19
CA CYS A 6 22.64 -5.96 23.82
C CYS A 6 21.68 -4.77 23.80
N VAL A 7 22.18 -3.55 24.09
CA VAL A 7 21.38 -2.32 24.03
C VAL A 7 20.93 -2.02 22.60
N LEU A 8 21.80 -2.24 21.60
CA LEU A 8 21.44 -2.10 20.18
C LEU A 8 20.34 -3.09 19.77
N LEU A 9 20.44 -4.35 20.18
CA LEU A 9 19.43 -5.37 19.85
C LEU A 9 18.10 -5.09 20.55
N ILE A 10 18.12 -4.63 21.81
CA ILE A 10 16.91 -4.25 22.55
C ILE A 10 16.26 -3.01 21.94
N THR A 11 17.05 -2.01 21.54
CA THR A 11 16.52 -0.82 20.85
C THR A 11 16.00 -1.15 19.46
N LEU A 12 16.67 -2.02 18.69
CA LEU A 12 16.12 -2.54 17.43
C LEU A 12 14.80 -3.28 17.66
N ALA A 13 14.73 -4.17 18.65
CA ALA A 13 13.51 -4.89 18.99
C ALA A 13 12.38 -3.93 19.42
N LEU A 14 12.66 -2.91 20.24
CA LEU A 14 11.67 -1.91 20.66
C LEU A 14 11.26 -0.99 19.50
N CYS A 15 12.18 -0.55 18.65
CA CYS A 15 11.89 0.28 17.48
C CYS A 15 11.20 -0.51 16.35
N SER A 16 11.29 -1.84 16.36
CA SER A 16 10.57 -2.73 15.43
C SER A 16 9.32 -3.38 16.05
N TYR A 17 9.09 -3.20 17.35
CA TYR A 17 7.90 -3.66 18.06
C TYR A 17 6.64 -2.86 17.66
N GLU A 18 6.81 -1.62 17.19
CA GLU A 18 5.74 -0.80 16.62
C GLU A 18 5.44 -1.09 15.14
N ALA A 19 5.67 -2.32 14.66
CA ALA A 19 5.08 -2.74 13.38
C ALA A 19 3.56 -3.03 13.50
N ASN A 20 2.92 -2.69 14.62
CA ASN A 20 1.47 -2.62 14.79
C ASN A 20 0.88 -1.34 14.18
N ALA A 21 1.41 -0.92 13.02
CA ALA A 21 1.02 0.31 12.37
C ALA A 21 -0.27 0.06 11.59
N THR A 22 -1.38 0.61 12.08
CA THR A 22 -2.64 0.64 11.33
C THR A 22 -2.39 1.20 9.94
N VAL A 23 -2.81 0.47 8.91
CA VAL A 23 -2.62 0.88 7.52
C VAL A 23 -3.21 2.28 7.31
N CYS A 24 -2.41 3.17 6.72
CA CYS A 24 -2.85 4.52 6.39
C CYS A 24 -4.12 4.46 5.52
N PRO A 25 -5.24 5.09 5.94
CA PRO A 25 -6.47 5.06 5.17
C PRO A 25 -6.30 5.55 3.73
N ALA A 26 -5.40 6.50 3.50
CA ALA A 26 -5.08 7.03 2.17
C ALA A 26 -4.42 5.97 1.27
N VAL A 27 -3.53 5.15 1.83
CA VAL A 27 -2.88 4.04 1.10
C VAL A 27 -3.89 2.94 0.80
N MET A 28 -4.76 2.60 1.77
CA MET A 28 -5.79 1.59 1.55
C MET A 28 -6.78 2.00 0.45
N TYR A 29 -7.18 3.28 0.45
CA TYR A 29 -8.02 3.83 -0.62
C TYR A 29 -7.29 3.84 -1.97
N GLU A 30 -6.00 4.20 -1.99
CA GLU A 30 -5.19 4.17 -3.21
C GLU A 30 -5.16 2.77 -3.82
N LEU A 31 -4.87 1.75 -3.01
CA LEU A 31 -4.83 0.35 -3.42
C LEU A 31 -6.19 -0.12 -3.94
N ARG A 32 -7.28 0.22 -3.25
CA ARG A 32 -8.64 -0.08 -3.72
C ARG A 32 -8.90 0.56 -5.08
N SER A 33 -8.58 1.84 -5.23
CA SER A 33 -8.84 2.59 -6.46
C SER A 33 -7.98 2.09 -7.61
N PHE A 34 -6.72 1.73 -7.33
CA PHE A 34 -5.82 1.10 -8.26
C PHE A 34 -6.35 -0.26 -8.74
N VAL A 35 -6.89 -1.08 -7.84
CA VAL A 35 -7.35 -2.43 -8.23
C VAL A 35 -8.73 -2.39 -8.90
N LEU A 36 -9.67 -1.58 -8.40
CA LEU A 36 -11.11 -1.73 -8.72
C LEU A 36 -11.73 -0.57 -9.50
N ASP A 37 -11.25 0.66 -9.33
CA ASP A 37 -11.92 1.83 -9.91
C ASP A 37 -11.51 2.07 -11.38
N PRO A 38 -12.25 2.87 -12.15
CA PRO A 38 -11.80 3.33 -13.47
C PRO A 38 -10.52 4.18 -13.40
N VAL A 39 -9.71 4.14 -14.47
CA VAL A 39 -8.46 4.93 -14.61
C VAL A 39 -8.66 6.42 -14.30
N SER A 40 -9.79 7.00 -14.71
CA SER A 40 -10.09 8.42 -14.47
C SER A 40 -10.25 8.77 -12.99
N LEU A 41 -10.88 7.89 -12.21
CA LEU A 41 -11.03 8.08 -10.76
C LEU A 41 -9.69 7.91 -10.05
N TYR A 42 -8.93 6.88 -10.42
CA TYR A 42 -7.60 6.63 -9.87
C TYR A 42 -6.64 7.80 -10.14
N SER A 43 -6.57 8.28 -11.38
CA SER A 43 -5.73 9.42 -11.75
C SER A 43 -6.11 10.70 -10.99
N ARG A 44 -7.42 10.98 -10.85
CA ARG A 44 -7.89 12.12 -10.05
C ARG A 44 -7.51 11.97 -8.58
N TYR A 45 -7.53 10.75 -8.04
CA TYR A 45 -7.13 10.49 -6.67
C TYR A 45 -5.64 10.75 -6.45
N LEU A 46 -4.77 10.29 -7.36
CA LEU A 46 -3.31 10.51 -7.27
C LEU A 46 -2.93 11.99 -7.17
N LEU A 47 -3.66 12.88 -7.87
CA LEU A 47 -3.38 14.33 -7.84
C LEU A 47 -3.54 14.96 -6.45
N LYS A 48 -4.25 14.32 -5.51
CA LYS A 48 -4.37 14.79 -4.12
C LYS A 48 -3.04 14.78 -3.37
N PHE A 49 -2.07 13.97 -3.81
CA PHE A 49 -0.76 13.86 -3.18
C PHE A 49 0.28 14.82 -3.77
N LEU A 50 -0.12 15.70 -4.70
CA LEU A 50 0.77 16.60 -5.45
C LEU A 50 1.99 15.88 -6.07
N PRO A 51 1.82 14.70 -6.72
CA PRO A 51 2.94 13.95 -7.26
C PRO A 51 3.54 14.66 -8.50
N PRO A 52 4.81 14.40 -8.82
CA PRO A 52 5.36 14.80 -10.11
C PRO A 52 4.60 14.11 -11.24
N ARG A 53 4.51 14.79 -12.39
CA ARG A 53 3.75 14.31 -13.56
C ARG A 53 4.17 12.91 -14.01
N GLU A 54 5.47 12.63 -14.00
CA GLU A 54 6.06 11.34 -14.36
C GLU A 54 5.55 10.18 -13.49
N ALA A 55 5.37 10.42 -12.18
CA ALA A 55 4.85 9.40 -11.27
C ALA A 55 3.39 9.06 -11.58
N VAL A 56 2.57 10.07 -11.91
CA VAL A 56 1.17 9.85 -12.29
C VAL A 56 1.07 9.08 -13.60
N GLU A 57 1.86 9.45 -14.61
CA GLU A 57 1.88 8.79 -15.91
C GLU A 57 2.29 7.31 -15.79
N THR A 58 3.31 7.04 -14.97
CA THR A 58 3.77 5.68 -14.68
C THR A 58 2.67 4.88 -13.97
N ALA A 59 2.09 5.42 -12.90
CA ALA A 59 1.04 4.75 -12.15
C ALA A 59 -0.21 4.47 -13.00
N VAL A 60 -0.61 5.41 -13.87
CA VAL A 60 -1.71 5.25 -14.82
C VAL A 60 -1.40 4.16 -15.85
N LYS A 61 -0.16 4.06 -16.33
CA LYS A 61 0.25 3.00 -17.26
C LYS A 61 0.13 1.61 -16.62
N VAL A 62 0.57 1.45 -15.38
CA VAL A 62 0.41 0.19 -14.63
C VAL A 62 -1.07 -0.13 -14.42
N LYS A 63 -1.89 0.88 -14.07
CA LYS A 63 -3.34 0.73 -13.91
C LYS A 63 -4.03 0.21 -15.17
N GLN A 64 -3.63 0.72 -16.35
CA GLN A 64 -4.17 0.27 -17.63
C GLN A 64 -3.87 -1.22 -17.86
N CYS A 65 -2.67 -1.70 -17.50
CA CYS A 65 -2.35 -3.12 -17.54
C CYS A 65 -3.21 -3.93 -16.57
N ASN A 66 -3.41 -3.43 -15.34
CA ASN A 66 -4.30 -4.07 -14.36
C ASN A 66 -5.73 -4.20 -14.91
N ASP A 67 -6.23 -3.19 -15.62
CA ASP A 67 -7.60 -3.15 -16.14
C ASP A 67 -7.89 -4.09 -17.31
N LEU A 68 -6.86 -4.69 -17.91
CA LEU A 68 -7.01 -5.79 -18.85
C LEU A 68 -7.53 -7.06 -18.15
N MET A 69 -7.37 -7.17 -16.83
CA MET A 69 -7.90 -8.30 -16.07
C MET A 69 -9.42 -8.18 -15.88
N PRO A 70 -10.15 -9.31 -15.93
CA PRO A 70 -11.55 -9.35 -15.57
C PRO A 70 -11.80 -8.74 -14.18
N ARG A 71 -12.91 -8.02 -14.03
CA ARG A 71 -13.25 -7.37 -12.76
C ARG A 71 -13.30 -8.36 -11.59
N GLN A 72 -13.76 -9.58 -11.83
CA GLN A 72 -13.83 -10.63 -10.80
C GLN A 72 -12.45 -11.03 -10.28
N ASP A 73 -11.43 -11.08 -11.15
CA ASP A 73 -10.08 -11.44 -10.74
C ASP A 73 -9.40 -10.28 -9.99
N ARG A 74 -9.64 -9.04 -10.43
CA ARG A 74 -9.25 -7.84 -9.67
C ARG A 74 -9.88 -7.81 -8.28
N GLN A 75 -11.14 -8.21 -8.14
CA GLN A 75 -11.79 -8.31 -6.84
C GLN A 75 -11.11 -9.34 -5.94
N LYS A 76 -10.74 -10.52 -6.46
CA LYS A 76 -10.00 -11.52 -5.69
C LYS A 76 -8.64 -10.99 -5.22
N ILE A 77 -7.93 -10.25 -6.07
CA ILE A 77 -6.66 -9.59 -5.70
C ILE A 77 -6.88 -8.61 -4.55
N PHE A 78 -7.91 -7.78 -4.62
CA PHE A 78 -8.20 -6.83 -3.55
C PHE A 78 -8.56 -7.52 -2.23
N ASN A 79 -9.32 -8.62 -2.27
CA ASN A 79 -9.64 -9.39 -1.07
C ASN A 79 -8.36 -9.93 -0.39
N VAL A 80 -7.37 -10.38 -1.17
CA VAL A 80 -6.06 -10.80 -0.61
C VAL A 80 -5.35 -9.64 0.08
N VAL A 81 -5.43 -8.43 -0.48
CA VAL A 81 -4.90 -7.23 0.19
C VAL A 81 -5.61 -6.99 1.52
N GLU A 82 -6.94 -7.09 1.57
CA GLU A 82 -7.72 -6.96 2.81
C GLU A 82 -7.32 -8.01 3.85
N ASP A 83 -7.11 -9.27 3.43
CA ASP A 83 -6.65 -10.34 4.32
C ASP A 83 -5.28 -10.01 4.93
N VAL A 84 -4.32 -9.52 4.13
CA VAL A 84 -2.99 -9.09 4.63
C VAL A 84 -3.13 -7.96 5.64
N VAL A 85 -3.96 -6.95 5.35
CA VAL A 85 -4.20 -5.83 6.26
C VAL A 85 -4.83 -6.30 7.58
N SER A 86 -5.74 -7.28 7.53
CA SER A 86 -6.36 -7.83 8.74
C SER A 86 -5.35 -8.57 9.63
N GLN A 87 -4.39 -9.29 9.04
CA GLN A 87 -3.34 -9.98 9.77
C GLN A 87 -2.33 -9.02 10.41
N CYS A 88 -2.03 -7.89 9.76
CA CYS A 88 -1.08 -6.90 10.28
C CYS A 88 -1.69 -5.94 11.33
N ASN A 89 -3.02 -5.86 11.44
CA ASN A 89 -3.73 -5.08 12.45
C ASN A 89 -4.13 -5.90 13.70
N SER A 90 -3.77 -7.18 13.76
CA SER A 90 -4.06 -8.12 14.85
C SER A 90 -2.83 -8.35 15.72
#